data_AF-C3MJC1-F1
#
_entry.id   AF-C3MJC1-F1
#
_cell.length_a   1.000
_cell.length_b   1.000
_cell.length_c   1.000
_cell.angle_alpha   90.00
_cell.angle_beta   90.00
_cell.angle_gamma   90.00
#
_symmetry.space_group_name_H-M   'P 1'
#
loop_
_entity.id
_entity.type
_entity.pdbx_description
1 polymer ?
#
loop_
_entity_poly.entity_id
_entity_poly.type
_entity_poly.pdbx_seq_one_letter_code
_entity_poly.pdbx_strand_id
1 'polypeptide(L)' 'MRKHKLRWWIYLSQKKSEIKSWANLIKTLFADNNWYLGVFIVLLILFIIFDLIAFTPHS' A
#
# COMPACT_ATOMS: atom_id res chain seq x y z
N MET A 1 19.37 35.25 -15.21
CA MET A 1 19.05 33.95 -15.86
C MET A 1 19.13 32.72 -14.92
N ARG A 2 18.78 32.82 -13.62
CA ARG A 2 18.91 31.70 -12.64
C ARG A 2 17.58 31.11 -12.13
N LYS A 3 16.43 31.72 -12.44
CA LYS A 3 15.13 31.31 -11.87
C LYS A 3 14.49 30.08 -12.55
N HIS A 4 14.81 29.82 -13.82
CA HIS A 4 14.24 28.68 -14.53
C HIS A 4 14.72 27.33 -13.98
N LYS A 5 16.00 27.24 -13.58
CA LYS A 5 16.59 26.00 -13.07
C LYS A 5 15.93 25.56 -11.75
N LEU A 6 15.58 26.51 -10.87
CA LEU A 6 14.91 26.21 -9.60
C LEU A 6 13.51 25.61 -9.78
N ARG A 7 12.77 26.06 -10.81
CA ARG A 7 11.42 25.57 -11.12
C ARG A 7 11.41 24.09 -11.54
N TRP A 8 12.46 23.64 -12.22
CA TRP A 8 12.61 22.24 -12.65
C TRP A 8 12.88 21.27 -11.47
N TRP A 9 13.69 21.68 -10.49
CA TRP A 9 13.94 20.85 -9.30
C TRP A 9 12.69 20.67 -8.43
N ILE A 10 11.87 21.71 -8.31
CA ILE A 10 10.60 21.65 -7.57
C ILE A 10 9.60 20.69 -8.26
N TYR A 11 9.59 20.67 -9.60
CA TYR A 11 8.71 19.78 -10.37
C TYR A 11 9.13 18.30 -10.28
N LEU A 12 10.44 18.02 -10.26
CA LEU A 12 10.96 16.65 -10.15
C LEU A 12 10.76 16.04 -8.76
N SER A 13 10.76 16.85 -7.69
CA SER A 13 10.61 16.35 -6.32
C SER A 13 9.18 15.96 -5.94
N GLN A 14 8.17 16.40 -6.70
CA GLN A 14 6.75 16.08 -6.47
C GLN A 14 6.33 14.71 -7.04
N LYS A 15 7.25 13.98 -7.68
CA LYS A 15 7.03 12.61 -8.16
C LYS A 15 7.41 11.53 -7.14
N LYS A 16 7.65 11.89 -5.88
CA LYS A 16 7.58 10.90 -4.79
C LYS A 16 6.11 10.57 -4.61
N SER A 17 5.73 9.38 -5.04
CA SER A 17 4.44 8.75 -4.77
C SER A 17 4.22 8.72 -3.25
N GLU A 18 3.72 9.82 -2.69
CA GLU A 18 3.13 9.82 -1.37
C GLU A 18 2.06 8.73 -1.40
N ILE A 19 2.18 7.76 -0.49
CA ILE A 19 1.17 6.74 -0.27
C ILE A 19 -0.02 7.46 0.36
N LYS A 20 -0.78 8.19 -0.46
CA LYS A 20 -1.86 9.08 -0.01
C LYS A 20 -3.21 8.36 0.09
N SER A 21 -3.24 7.06 -0.20
CA SER A 21 -4.48 6.28 -0.27
C SER A 21 -4.21 4.80 -0.01
N TRP A 22 -5.14 4.15 0.71
CA TRP A 22 -5.23 2.70 0.89
C TRP A 22 -5.13 1.94 -0.45
N ALA A 23 -5.62 2.54 -1.53
CA ALA A 23 -5.50 1.98 -2.88
C ALA A 23 -4.04 1.89 -3.36
N ASN A 24 -3.16 2.80 -2.93
CA ASN A 24 -1.73 2.76 -3.28
C ASN A 24 -1.00 1.67 -2.50
N LEU A 25 -1.40 1.44 -1.24
CA LEU A 25 -0.85 0.37 -0.41
C LEU A 25 -1.19 -1.00 -0.99
N ILE A 26 -2.46 -1.19 -1.41
CA ILE A 26 -2.89 -2.40 -2.13
C ILE A 26 -2.14 -2.54 -3.46
N LYS A 27 -2.01 -1.45 -4.25
CA LYS A 27 -1.24 -1.50 -5.50
C LYS A 27 0.21 -1.90 -5.29
N THR A 28 0.87 -1.42 -4.23
CA THR A 28 2.23 -1.83 -3.88
C THR A 28 2.29 -3.29 -3.42
N LEU A 29 1.29 -3.78 -2.68
CA LEU A 29 1.22 -5.20 -2.30
C LEU A 29 1.15 -6.15 -3.50
N PHE A 30 0.48 -5.71 -4.57
CA PHE A 30 0.32 -6.49 -5.81
C PHE A 30 1.25 -6.02 -6.95
N ALA A 31 2.22 -5.15 -6.65
CA ALA A 31 3.19 -4.69 -7.64
C ALA A 31 4.27 -5.75 -7.91
N ASP A 32 4.93 -5.63 -9.06
CA ASP A 32 6.13 -6.39 -9.43
C ASP A 32 5.98 -7.92 -9.42
N ASN A 33 4.87 -8.45 -9.96
CA ASN A 33 4.62 -9.91 -10.05
C ASN A 33 4.63 -10.65 -8.71
N ASN A 34 4.64 -9.94 -7.58
CA ASN A 34 4.65 -10.51 -6.24
C ASN A 34 3.24 -10.83 -5.74
N TRP A 35 2.39 -11.34 -6.63
CA TRP A 35 0.99 -11.68 -6.36
C TRP A 35 0.86 -12.68 -5.19
N TYR A 36 1.84 -13.55 -5.02
CA TYR A 36 1.92 -14.52 -3.91
C TYR A 36 1.99 -13.82 -2.55
N LEU A 37 2.71 -12.69 -2.45
CA LEU A 37 2.87 -11.94 -1.22
C LEU A 37 1.56 -11.20 -0.88
N GLY A 38 0.92 -10.63 -1.90
CA GLY A 38 -0.40 -10.02 -1.76
C GLY A 38 -1.47 -11.01 -1.31
N VAL A 39 -1.54 -12.18 -1.96
CA VAL A 39 -2.48 -13.25 -1.59
C VAL A 39 -2.19 -13.79 -0.18
N PHE A 40 -0.91 -13.97 0.18
CA PHE A 40 -0.52 -14.40 1.52
C PHE A 40 -1.02 -13.43 2.61
N ILE A 41 -0.87 -12.12 2.40
CA ILE A 41 -1.32 -11.11 3.36
C ILE A 41 -2.86 -11.11 3.47
N VAL A 42 -3.57 -11.27 2.36
CA VAL A 42 -5.04 -11.39 2.37
C VAL A 42 -5.49 -12.63 3.15
N LEU A 43 -4.86 -13.79 2.92
CA LEU A 43 -5.17 -15.03 3.65
C LEU A 43 -4.87 -14.91 5.14
N LEU A 44 -3.78 -14.23 5.51
CA LEU A 44 -3.42 -14.00 6.92
C LEU A 44 -4.49 -13.17 7.65
N ILE A 45 -4.96 -12.09 7.02
CA ILE A 45 -6.05 -11.26 7.58
C ILE A 45 -7.32 -12.10 7.74
N LEU A 46 -7.67 -12.89 6.73
CA LEU A 46 -8.83 -13.76 6.76
C LEU A 46 -8.74 -14.82 7.87
N PHE A 47 -7.54 -15.40 8.06
CA PHE A 47 -7.26 -16.35 9.13
C PHE A 47 -7.45 -15.71 10.51
N ILE A 48 -6.92 -14.51 10.73
CA ILE A 48 -7.08 -13.78 12.00
C ILE A 48 -8.56 -13.47 12.27
N ILE A 49 -9.32 -13.04 11.25
CA ILE A 49 -10.76 -12.78 11.39
C ILE A 49 -11.51 -14.08 11.72
N PHE A 50 -11.18 -15.17 11.04
CA PHE A 50 -11.80 -16.46 11.27
C PHE A 50 -11.52 -16.98 12.68
N ASP A 51 -10.28 -16.85 13.13
CA ASP A 51 -9.84 -17.19 14.48
C ASP A 51 -10.60 -16.34 15.52
N LEU A 52 -10.66 -15.03 15.32
CA LEU A 52 -11.44 -14.14 16.18
C LEU A 52 -12.90 -14.54 16.26
N ILE A 53 -13.55 -14.87 15.13
CA ILE A 53 -14.96 -15.32 15.10
C ILE A 53 -15.12 -16.66 15.80
N ALA A 54 -14.24 -17.63 15.50
CA ALA A 54 -14.34 -18.99 16.03
C ALA A 54 -14.12 -19.06 17.54
N PHE A 55 -13.29 -18.16 18.09
CA PHE A 55 -12.96 -18.10 19.51
C PHE A 55 -13.64 -16.95 20.26
N THR A 56 -14.46 -16.12 19.60
CA THR A 56 -15.37 -15.24 20.36
C THR A 56 -16.55 -16.07 20.86
N PRO A 57 -16.85 -16.03 22.16
CA PRO A 57 -18.01 -16.73 22.69
C PRO A 57 -19.27 -16.19 22.03
N HIS A 58 -19.96 -17.04 21.28
CA HIS A 58 -21.30 -16.76 20.81
C HIS A 58 -22.25 -16.98 21.98
N SER A 59 -22.81 -15.89 22.49
CA SER A 59 -23.80 -15.92 23.57
C SER A 59 -25.13 -16.53 23.12
#